data_AF-A0A9W9WQR1-F1
#
_entry.id   AF-A0A9W9WQR1-F1
#
_cell.length_a   1.000
_cell.length_b   1.000
_cell.length_c   1.000
_cell.angle_alpha   90.00
_cell.angle_beta   90.00
_cell.angle_gamma   90.00
#
_symmetry.space_group_name_H-M   'P 1'
#
loop_
_entity.id
_entity.type
_entity.pdbx_description
1 polymer ?
#
loop_
_entity_poly.entity_id
_entity_poly.type
_entity_poly.pdbx_seq_one_letter_code
_entity_poly.pdbx_strand_id
1 'polypeptide(L)'
;MLNNRDTQLDAEENAYGKHPIWRRVYALMKCDSSACHLGPYCWLDPVGKKHYRLRTQTLRRLVTYAEKGGVLESHKYVPDEIQEELYIEEQQRLEKEKRKGGNIAGPRTPYPPININVLPSHPARVDITAPTVSSVKSKGVSPLTIPGFRDVAVKEYGEWLASNVSDETLKATFRQASDVTLSDGFDLEHIYKDQNPEFFVGKGIKPGIARSFVENIRDWLENVKKAVPVLEVV
;
A
#
# COMPACT_ATOMS: atom_id res chain seq x y z
N MET A 1 -36.86 -16.49 20.57
CA MET A 1 -36.28 -17.66 21.28
C MET A 1 -34.78 -17.78 20.96
N LEU A 2 -34.00 -16.71 21.16
CA LEU A 2 -32.55 -16.67 20.90
C LEU A 2 -31.71 -16.63 22.18
N ASN A 3 -32.33 -16.40 23.35
CA ASN A 3 -31.64 -16.30 24.63
C ASN A 3 -31.24 -17.64 25.27
N ASN A 4 -31.80 -18.78 24.83
CA ASN A 4 -31.47 -20.06 25.46
C ASN A 4 -30.15 -20.67 24.98
N ARG A 5 -29.60 -20.26 23.82
CA ARG A 5 -28.31 -20.79 23.34
C ARG A 5 -27.12 -20.08 23.98
N ASP A 6 -27.21 -18.77 24.20
CA ASP A 6 -26.13 -18.00 24.84
C ASP A 6 -25.98 -18.37 26.32
N THR A 7 -27.09 -18.58 27.02
CA THR A 7 -27.08 -18.96 28.44
C THR A 7 -26.59 -20.40 28.66
N GLN A 8 -26.80 -21.29 27.69
CA GLN A 8 -26.33 -22.67 27.76
C GLN A 8 -24.83 -22.80 27.42
N LEU A 9 -24.30 -21.93 26.54
CA LEU A 9 -22.86 -21.83 26.26
C LEU A 9 -22.08 -21.27 27.45
N ASP A 10 -22.60 -20.26 28.16
CA ASP A 10 -21.97 -19.71 29.37
C ASP A 10 -21.96 -20.73 30.54
N ALA A 11 -22.99 -21.57 30.64
CA ALA A 11 -23.10 -22.58 31.70
C ALA A 11 -22.14 -23.77 31.49
N GLU A 12 -21.87 -24.17 30.25
CA GLU A 12 -20.89 -25.22 29.92
C GLU A 12 -19.44 -24.71 30.04
N GLU A 13 -19.19 -23.42 29.77
CA GLU A 13 -17.87 -22.78 29.84
C GLU A 13 -17.33 -22.68 31.28
N ASN A 14 -18.21 -22.56 32.27
CA ASN A 14 -17.82 -22.47 33.69
C ASN A 14 -17.48 -23.85 34.33
N ALA A 15 -17.81 -24.96 33.66
CA ALA A 15 -17.54 -26.31 34.16
C ALA A 15 -16.11 -26.79 33.89
N TYR A 16 -15.40 -26.19 32.93
CA TYR A 16 -14.07 -26.65 32.47
C TYR A 16 -12.90 -25.75 32.87
N GLY A 17 -13.13 -24.61 33.52
CA GLY A 17 -12.07 -23.69 33.98
C GLY A 17 -11.16 -23.13 32.87
N LYS A 18 -11.46 -23.40 31.60
CA LYS A 18 -10.73 -22.89 30.45
C LYS A 18 -11.43 -21.63 29.98
N HIS A 19 -10.86 -20.47 30.31
CA HIS A 19 -11.31 -19.21 29.74
C HIS A 19 -11.41 -19.31 28.21
N PRO A 20 -12.44 -18.71 27.60
CA PRO A 20 -12.61 -18.69 26.16
C PRO A 20 -11.35 -18.16 25.47
N ILE A 21 -11.02 -18.74 24.32
CA ILE A 21 -9.82 -18.40 23.54
C ILE A 21 -9.76 -16.89 23.27
N TRP A 22 -10.90 -16.26 22.93
CA TRP A 22 -10.96 -14.82 22.71
C TRP A 22 -10.51 -14.00 23.93
N ARG A 23 -10.85 -14.41 25.14
CA ARG A 23 -10.49 -13.70 26.38
C ARG A 23 -8.98 -13.74 26.63
N ARG A 24 -8.35 -14.87 26.29
CA ARG A 24 -6.89 -15.05 26.36
C ARG A 24 -6.17 -14.17 25.35
N VAL A 25 -6.63 -14.13 24.10
CA VAL A 25 -6.05 -13.28 23.04
C VAL A 25 -6.15 -11.80 23.40
N TYR A 26 -7.31 -11.35 23.86
CA TYR A 26 -7.52 -9.95 24.24
C TYR A 26 -6.70 -9.53 25.46
N ALA A 27 -6.54 -10.43 26.45
CA ALA A 27 -5.68 -10.17 27.60
C ALA A 27 -4.20 -10.11 27.20
N LEU A 28 -3.74 -11.01 26.33
CA LEU A 28 -2.37 -11.04 25.83
C LEU A 28 -2.02 -9.79 25.02
N MET A 29 -2.93 -9.32 24.18
CA MET A 29 -2.73 -8.17 23.31
C MET A 29 -3.01 -6.83 24.00
N LYS A 30 -3.37 -6.86 25.28
CA LYS A 30 -3.64 -5.65 26.06
C LYS A 30 -2.33 -4.92 26.31
N CYS A 31 -2.34 -3.62 26.06
CA CYS A 31 -1.18 -2.78 26.28
C CYS A 31 -1.12 -2.33 27.75
N ASP A 32 -0.11 -2.77 28.49
CA ASP A 32 0.10 -2.34 29.89
C ASP A 32 0.99 -1.10 30.01
N SER A 33 1.58 -0.65 28.90
CA SER A 33 2.49 0.49 28.90
C SER A 33 1.73 1.83 28.89
N SER A 34 1.93 2.63 29.94
CA SER A 34 1.41 3.99 30.05
C SER A 34 1.98 4.95 28.98
N ALA A 35 3.13 4.61 28.40
CA ALA A 35 3.76 5.36 27.33
C ALA A 35 3.21 5.01 25.94
N CYS A 36 2.31 4.03 25.83
CA CYS A 36 1.73 3.64 24.54
C CYS A 36 0.50 4.48 24.19
N HIS A 37 0.64 5.35 23.19
CA HIS A 37 -0.47 6.19 22.70
C HIS A 37 -1.35 5.52 21.64
N LEU A 38 -1.13 4.23 21.36
CA LEU A 38 -1.80 3.51 20.25
C LEU A 38 -3.18 2.94 20.64
N GLY A 39 -3.55 2.99 21.92
CA GLY A 39 -4.84 2.54 22.43
C GLY A 39 -4.72 1.32 23.36
N PRO A 40 -5.86 0.72 23.74
CA PRO A 40 -5.90 -0.33 24.76
C PRO A 40 -5.26 -1.66 24.32
N TYR A 41 -5.18 -1.89 23.01
CA TYR A 41 -4.59 -3.10 22.44
C TYR A 41 -3.45 -2.73 21.50
N CYS A 42 -2.29 -3.33 21.74
CA CYS A 42 -1.09 -3.08 20.97
C CYS A 42 -0.36 -4.39 20.75
N TRP A 43 0.31 -4.50 19.61
CA TRP A 43 1.24 -5.58 19.36
C TRP A 43 2.66 -5.03 19.49
N LEU A 44 3.48 -5.69 20.30
CA LEU A 44 4.90 -5.36 20.43
C LEU A 44 5.70 -6.21 19.44
N ASP A 45 6.32 -5.55 18.48
CA ASP A 45 7.25 -6.21 17.57
C ASP A 45 8.47 -6.73 18.37
N PRO A 46 8.75 -8.04 18.33
CA PRO A 46 9.88 -8.62 19.07
C PRO A 46 11.25 -8.20 18.54
N VAL A 47 11.34 -7.74 17.28
CA VAL A 47 12.59 -7.33 16.63
C VAL A 47 12.86 -5.85 16.86
N GLY A 48 11.92 -4.99 16.47
CA GLY A 48 12.04 -3.53 16.55
C GLY A 48 11.65 -2.95 17.90
N LYS A 49 11.08 -3.75 18.83
CA LYS A 49 10.50 -3.29 20.11
C LYS A 49 9.48 -2.17 19.96
N LYS A 50 8.92 -2.01 18.76
CA LYS A 50 7.96 -0.97 18.42
C LYS A 50 6.55 -1.50 18.68
N HIS A 51 5.70 -0.63 19.24
CA HIS A 51 4.29 -0.95 19.40
C HIS A 51 3.55 -0.62 18.10
N TYR A 52 2.63 -1.50 17.73
CA TYR A 52 1.70 -1.35 16.62
C TYR A 52 0.28 -1.37 17.16
N ARG A 53 -0.59 -0.53 16.59
CA ARG A 53 -1.99 -0.47 17.01
C ARG A 53 -2.74 -1.69 16.53
N LEU A 54 -3.39 -2.41 17.44
CA LEU A 54 -4.29 -3.51 17.06
C LEU A 54 -5.72 -3.00 16.92
N ARG A 55 -6.26 -3.09 15.69
CA ARG A 55 -7.67 -2.79 15.43
C ARG A 55 -8.55 -3.98 15.78
N THR A 56 -9.84 -3.71 15.97
CA THR A 56 -10.84 -4.75 16.27
C THR A 56 -10.85 -5.88 15.24
N GLN A 57 -10.64 -5.57 13.95
CA GLN A 57 -10.58 -6.58 12.89
C GLN A 57 -9.36 -7.49 13.04
N THR A 58 -8.19 -6.92 13.29
CA THR A 58 -6.94 -7.66 13.52
C THR A 58 -7.05 -8.54 14.76
N LEU A 59 -7.66 -8.04 15.84
CA LEU A 59 -7.94 -8.84 17.04
C LEU A 59 -8.86 -10.02 16.76
N ARG A 60 -9.93 -9.83 15.96
CA ARG A 60 -10.81 -10.94 15.56
C ARG A 60 -10.07 -12.00 14.75
N ARG A 61 -9.18 -11.59 13.83
CA ARG A 61 -8.34 -12.52 13.07
C ARG A 61 -7.42 -13.34 13.97
N LEU A 62 -6.81 -12.70 14.97
CA LEU A 62 -5.99 -13.38 15.98
C LEU A 62 -6.79 -14.39 16.81
N VAL A 63 -8.03 -14.05 17.17
CA VAL A 63 -8.93 -14.99 17.85
C VAL A 63 -9.25 -16.18 16.95
N THR A 64 -9.63 -15.96 15.69
CA THR A 64 -9.90 -17.03 14.74
C THR A 64 -8.67 -17.91 14.49
N TYR A 65 -7.46 -17.34 14.46
CA TYR A 65 -6.22 -18.11 14.35
C TYR A 65 -6.02 -19.03 15.56
N ALA A 66 -6.19 -18.51 16.77
CA ALA A 66 -6.07 -19.30 18.00
C ALA A 66 -7.18 -20.36 18.13
N GLU A 67 -8.39 -20.08 17.67
CA GLU A 67 -9.50 -21.03 17.61
C GLU A 67 -9.23 -22.20 16.65
N LYS A 68 -8.53 -21.93 15.54
CA LYS A 68 -8.10 -22.95 14.57
C LYS A 68 -6.91 -23.80 15.04
N GLY A 69 -6.45 -23.62 16.27
CA GLY A 69 -5.32 -24.35 16.86
C GLY A 69 -3.96 -23.67 16.66
N GLY A 70 -3.94 -22.41 16.22
CA GLY A 70 -2.73 -21.60 16.16
C GLY A 70 -2.20 -21.28 17.56
N VAL A 71 -0.88 -21.41 17.75
CA VAL A 71 -0.23 -21.07 19.03
C VAL A 71 -0.11 -19.54 19.11
N LEU A 72 -0.76 -18.92 20.09
CA LEU A 72 -0.67 -17.48 20.34
C LEU A 72 -0.41 -17.21 21.82
N GLU A 73 0.78 -17.57 22.29
CA GLU A 73 1.18 -17.44 23.71
C GLU A 73 1.89 -16.12 24.02
N SER A 74 2.42 -15.46 23.00
CA SER A 74 3.20 -14.23 23.11
C SER A 74 3.04 -13.38 21.85
N HIS A 75 3.41 -12.10 21.93
CA HIS A 75 3.49 -11.22 20.76
C HIS A 75 4.40 -11.80 19.65
N LYS A 76 5.31 -12.73 19.97
CA LYS A 76 6.17 -13.42 18.99
C LYS A 76 5.46 -14.40 18.08
N TYR A 77 4.27 -14.88 18.47
CA TYR A 77 3.54 -15.90 17.72
C TYR A 77 2.39 -15.33 16.89
N VAL A 78 2.35 -14.01 16.73
CA VAL A 78 1.42 -13.38 15.78
C VAL A 78 1.80 -13.85 14.38
N PRO A 79 0.86 -14.40 13.58
CA PRO A 79 1.14 -14.86 12.22
C PRO A 79 1.76 -13.75 11.36
N ASP A 80 2.72 -14.12 10.52
CA ASP A 80 3.45 -13.18 9.66
C ASP A 80 2.51 -12.32 8.78
N GLU A 81 1.41 -12.91 8.31
CA GLU A 81 0.36 -12.19 7.56
C GLU A 81 -0.22 -11.00 8.34
N ILE A 82 -0.44 -11.18 9.64
CA ILE A 82 -0.98 -10.13 10.52
C ILE A 82 0.12 -9.12 10.87
N GLN A 83 1.36 -9.58 11.04
CA GLN A 83 2.49 -8.67 11.25
C GLN A 83 2.68 -7.75 10.04
N GLU A 84 2.70 -8.31 8.82
CA GLU A 84 2.87 -7.58 7.57
C GLU A 84 1.76 -6.54 7.37
N GLU A 85 0.50 -6.90 7.63
CA GLU A 85 -0.62 -5.95 7.58
C GLU A 85 -0.41 -4.75 8.52
N LEU A 86 0.06 -5.01 9.75
CA LEU A 86 0.35 -3.94 10.73
C LEU A 86 1.54 -3.07 10.30
N TYR A 87 2.57 -3.66 9.69
CA TYR A 87 3.70 -2.91 9.13
C TYR A 87 3.26 -2.00 7.98
N ILE A 88 2.45 -2.51 7.06
CA ILE A 88 1.90 -1.75 5.93
C ILE A 88 1.02 -0.60 6.44
N GLU A 89 0.12 -0.86 7.39
CA GLU A 89 -0.76 0.16 7.96
C GLU A 89 0.03 1.30 8.62
N GLU A 90 1.05 0.95 9.41
CA GLU A 90 1.90 1.92 10.08
C GLU A 90 2.73 2.75 9.07
N GLN A 91 3.26 2.10 8.04
CA GLN A 91 3.98 2.79 6.97
C GLN A 91 3.06 3.79 6.23
N GLN A 92 1.83 3.39 5.90
CA GLN A 92 0.83 4.28 5.30
C GLN A 92 0.47 5.46 6.22
N ARG A 93 0.42 5.24 7.54
CA ARG A 93 0.17 6.32 8.51
C ARG A 93 1.31 7.33 8.50
N LEU A 94 2.55 6.87 8.56
CA LEU A 94 3.74 7.73 8.50
C LEU A 94 3.81 8.51 7.18
N GLU A 95 3.47 7.89 6.05
CA GLU A 95 3.41 8.57 4.76
C GLU A 95 2.34 9.67 4.71
N LYS A 96 1.15 9.41 5.28
CA LYS A 96 0.09 10.43 5.40
C LYS A 96 0.51 11.59 6.29
N GLU A 97 1.21 11.31 7.38
CA GLU A 97 1.75 12.33 8.29
C GLU A 97 2.83 13.18 7.60
N LYS A 98 3.72 12.58 6.80
CA LYS A 98 4.70 13.31 5.98
C LYS A 98 4.03 14.23 4.95
N ARG A 99 2.96 13.78 4.29
CA ARG A 99 2.19 14.61 3.35
C ARG A 99 1.44 15.75 4.04
N LYS A 100 1.04 15.56 5.31
CA LYS A 100 0.35 16.58 6.10
C LYS A 100 1.30 17.56 6.80
N GLY A 101 2.55 17.15 7.08
CA GLY A 101 3.60 17.95 7.69
C GLY A 101 4.29 18.94 6.75
N GLY A 102 4.09 18.83 5.43
CA GLY A 102 4.69 19.74 4.44
C GLY A 102 4.06 21.14 4.36
N ASN A 103 2.97 21.41 5.08
CA ASN A 103 2.28 22.70 5.06
C ASN A 103 2.04 23.23 6.48
N ILE A 104 3.10 23.66 7.17
CA ILE A 104 2.98 24.62 8.28
C ILE A 104 4.02 25.73 8.10
N ALA A 105 3.69 26.67 7.22
CA ALA A 105 4.01 28.09 7.36
C ALA A 105 2.99 28.88 6.53
N GLY A 106 1.83 29.18 7.13
CA GLY A 106 0.80 30.01 6.51
C GLY A 106 -0.49 30.06 7.34
N PRO A 107 -0.96 31.24 7.79
CA PRO A 107 -2.06 31.34 8.72
C PRO A 107 -3.41 31.07 8.05
N ARG A 108 -4.14 30.10 8.61
CA ARG A 108 -5.59 30.05 8.82
C ARG A 108 -6.45 31.03 7.98
N THR A 109 -7.06 30.55 6.90
CA THR A 109 -8.35 31.07 6.43
C THR A 109 -9.24 29.95 5.85
N PRO A 110 -10.55 29.90 6.15
CA PRO A 110 -11.49 28.92 5.62
C PRO A 110 -12.20 29.43 4.36
N TYR A 111 -12.39 28.52 3.39
CA TYR A 111 -13.16 28.64 2.15
C TYR A 111 -12.51 29.42 0.98
N PRO A 112 -12.58 28.90 -0.27
CA PRO A 112 -12.24 29.67 -1.45
C PRO A 112 -13.35 30.69 -1.76
N PRO A 113 -13.03 31.93 -2.16
CA PRO A 113 -14.02 32.94 -2.48
C PRO A 113 -14.73 32.63 -3.81
N ILE A 114 -16.05 32.79 -3.81
CA ILE A 114 -16.90 32.73 -4.99
C ILE A 114 -16.66 34.02 -5.79
N ASN A 115 -16.06 33.89 -6.97
CA ASN A 115 -15.96 34.96 -7.97
C ASN A 115 -17.32 35.07 -8.69
N ILE A 116 -17.97 36.22 -8.58
CA ILE A 116 -19.05 36.63 -9.49
C ILE A 116 -18.59 37.93 -10.16
N ASN A 117 -18.03 37.82 -11.35
CA ASN A 117 -17.75 38.98 -12.19
C ASN A 117 -19.06 39.48 -12.84
N VAL A 118 -19.58 40.61 -12.35
CA VAL A 118 -20.55 41.44 -13.07
C VAL A 118 -19.77 42.39 -13.98
N LEU A 119 -20.00 42.29 -15.28
CA LEU A 119 -19.35 43.08 -16.33
C LEU A 119 -20.05 44.44 -16.50
N PRO A 120 -19.30 45.52 -16.80
CA PRO A 120 -19.77 46.43 -17.85
C PRO A 120 -18.70 46.75 -18.91
N SER A 121 -19.14 46.62 -20.17
CA SER A 121 -18.75 47.34 -21.40
C SER A 121 -17.28 47.57 -21.79
N HIS A 122 -16.86 46.76 -22.80
CA HIS A 122 -16.09 47.00 -24.05
C HIS A 122 -15.41 48.38 -24.35
N PRO A 123 -14.51 48.48 -25.36
CA PRO A 123 -13.67 47.46 -26.04
C PRO A 123 -12.21 47.91 -26.34
N ALA A 124 -11.36 46.96 -26.78
CA ALA A 124 -10.47 47.03 -27.96
C ALA A 124 -9.07 46.40 -27.75
N ARG A 125 -8.80 45.33 -28.54
CA ARG A 125 -7.57 44.98 -29.28
C ARG A 125 -6.26 44.81 -28.45
N VAL A 126 -5.41 43.80 -28.62
CA VAL A 126 -4.85 43.15 -29.82
C VAL A 126 -4.22 41.81 -29.40
N ASP A 127 -4.20 40.86 -30.32
CA ASP A 127 -3.53 39.57 -30.27
C ASP A 127 -2.03 39.64 -29.90
N ILE A 128 -1.54 38.62 -29.19
CA ILE A 128 -0.33 37.84 -29.53
C ILE A 128 -0.45 36.46 -28.87
N THR A 129 -0.32 35.44 -29.71
CA THR A 129 -0.32 34.00 -29.48
C THR A 129 0.96 33.51 -28.79
N ALA A 130 0.83 32.61 -27.80
CA ALA A 130 1.86 31.62 -27.44
C ALA A 130 1.21 30.40 -26.75
N PRO A 131 1.71 29.17 -26.97
CA PRO A 131 0.92 27.96 -26.85
C PRO A 131 0.77 27.49 -25.40
N THR A 132 -0.46 27.08 -25.06
CA THR A 132 -0.83 26.40 -23.82
C THR A 132 -0.25 24.98 -23.84
N VAL A 133 0.78 24.72 -23.02
CA VAL A 133 1.08 23.35 -22.60
C VAL A 133 -0.08 22.83 -21.76
N SER A 134 -0.79 21.88 -22.33
CA SER A 134 -1.92 21.21 -21.71
C SER A 134 -1.39 20.33 -20.58
N SER A 135 -1.45 20.83 -19.35
CA SER A 135 -1.18 20.03 -18.16
C SER A 135 -2.23 18.93 -18.06
N VAL A 136 -1.84 17.74 -18.53
CA VAL A 136 -2.66 16.53 -18.52
C VAL A 136 -3.06 16.24 -17.08
N LYS A 137 -4.37 16.12 -16.86
CA LYS A 137 -4.97 15.75 -15.57
C LYS A 137 -4.33 14.47 -15.06
N SER A 138 -3.62 14.54 -13.94
CA SER A 138 -3.14 13.39 -13.18
C SER A 138 -4.34 12.53 -12.80
N LYS A 139 -4.53 11.41 -13.49
CA LYS A 139 -5.50 10.39 -13.07
C LYS A 139 -5.08 9.90 -11.69
N GLY A 140 -5.96 10.03 -10.70
CA GLY A 140 -5.74 9.50 -9.36
C GLY A 140 -5.43 8.00 -9.45
N VAL A 141 -4.17 7.66 -9.23
CA VAL A 141 -3.66 6.30 -9.26
C VAL A 141 -4.06 5.57 -7.98
N SER A 142 -4.86 4.52 -8.13
CA SER A 142 -5.06 3.48 -7.11
C SER A 142 -3.71 2.83 -6.75
N PRO A 143 -3.41 2.54 -5.47
CA PRO A 143 -2.15 1.89 -5.07
C PRO A 143 -1.94 0.57 -5.83
N LEU A 144 -0.72 0.36 -6.35
CA LEU A 144 -0.36 -0.88 -7.02
C LEU A 144 0.11 -1.90 -5.97
N THR A 145 -0.65 -2.98 -5.82
CA THR A 145 -0.18 -4.16 -5.08
C THR A 145 0.73 -4.96 -5.99
N ILE A 146 2.05 -4.77 -5.84
CA ILE A 146 3.06 -5.56 -6.54
C ILE A 146 3.38 -6.79 -5.66
N PRO A 147 3.20 -8.02 -6.17
CA PRO A 147 3.53 -9.23 -5.42
C PRO A 147 5.06 -9.44 -5.35
N GLY A 148 5.52 -10.08 -4.27
CA GLY A 148 6.92 -10.47 -4.10
C GLY A 148 7.86 -9.34 -3.71
N PHE A 149 9.16 -9.63 -3.75
CA PHE A 149 10.20 -8.63 -3.44
C PHE A 149 10.30 -7.58 -4.55
N ARG A 150 10.50 -6.32 -4.16
CA ARG A 150 10.46 -5.17 -5.09
C ARG A 150 11.53 -5.26 -6.18
N ASP A 151 12.73 -5.69 -5.82
CA ASP A 151 13.84 -5.87 -6.74
C ASP A 151 13.60 -7.06 -7.70
N VAL A 152 13.02 -8.15 -7.20
CA VAL A 152 12.62 -9.30 -8.00
C VAL A 152 11.51 -8.91 -8.99
N ALA A 153 10.51 -8.17 -8.54
CA ALA A 153 9.42 -7.69 -9.37
C ALA A 153 9.92 -6.83 -10.55
N VAL A 154 10.90 -5.95 -10.34
CA VAL A 154 11.51 -5.14 -11.40
C VAL A 154 12.23 -6.02 -12.44
N LYS A 155 12.88 -7.09 -12.01
CA LYS A 155 13.53 -8.06 -12.92
C LYS A 155 12.50 -8.85 -13.72
N GLU A 156 11.49 -9.40 -13.05
CA GLU A 156 10.42 -10.17 -13.68
C GLU A 156 9.63 -9.33 -14.67
N TYR A 157 9.38 -8.06 -14.35
CA TYR A 157 8.75 -7.11 -15.26
C TYR A 157 9.60 -6.86 -16.51
N GLY A 158 10.92 -6.66 -16.33
CA GLY A 158 11.85 -6.51 -17.45
C GLY A 158 11.88 -7.73 -18.37
N GLU A 159 11.91 -8.93 -17.79
CA GLU A 159 11.85 -10.18 -18.55
C GLU A 159 10.50 -10.38 -19.24
N TRP A 160 9.40 -9.97 -18.63
CA TRP A 160 8.08 -10.00 -19.27
C TRP A 160 8.01 -9.05 -20.47
N LEU A 161 8.51 -7.82 -20.34
CA LEU A 161 8.62 -6.89 -21.46
C LEU A 161 9.52 -7.43 -22.58
N ALA A 162 10.65 -8.03 -22.23
CA ALA A 162 11.54 -8.68 -23.18
C ALA A 162 10.88 -9.89 -23.88
N SER A 163 10.02 -10.63 -23.19
CA SER A 163 9.27 -11.76 -23.76
C SER A 163 8.22 -11.32 -24.79
N ASN A 164 7.78 -10.05 -24.74
CA ASN A 164 6.82 -9.49 -25.70
C ASN A 164 7.48 -9.02 -27.01
N VAL A 165 8.80 -9.12 -27.15
CA VAL A 165 9.54 -8.73 -28.37
C VAL A 165 10.44 -9.86 -28.85
N SER A 166 10.62 -10.01 -30.16
CA SER A 166 11.52 -11.04 -30.73
C SER A 166 12.95 -10.55 -30.95
N ASP A 167 13.14 -9.23 -31.10
CA ASP A 167 14.44 -8.62 -31.34
C ASP A 167 15.32 -8.60 -30.08
N GLU A 168 16.49 -9.23 -30.15
CA GLU A 168 17.42 -9.38 -29.02
C GLU A 168 18.00 -8.04 -28.53
N THR A 169 18.13 -7.04 -29.42
CA THR A 169 18.60 -5.71 -29.03
C THR A 169 17.54 -5.01 -28.19
N LEU A 170 16.26 -5.13 -28.56
CA LEU A 170 15.15 -4.57 -27.79
C LEU A 170 15.00 -5.28 -26.43
N LYS A 171 15.14 -6.61 -26.39
CA LYS A 171 15.17 -7.38 -25.13
C LYS A 171 16.27 -6.88 -24.20
N ALA A 172 17.49 -6.71 -24.72
CA ALA A 172 18.61 -6.19 -23.95
C ALA A 172 18.32 -4.80 -23.39
N THR A 173 17.68 -3.91 -24.18
CA THR A 173 17.31 -2.57 -23.68
C THR A 173 16.24 -2.59 -22.59
N PHE A 174 15.30 -3.55 -22.60
CA PHE A 174 14.34 -3.71 -21.50
C PHE A 174 15.02 -4.20 -20.21
N ARG A 175 15.94 -5.15 -20.33
CA ARG A 175 16.76 -5.60 -19.19
C ARG A 175 17.62 -4.47 -18.63
N GLN A 176 18.23 -3.67 -19.51
CA GLN A 176 18.99 -2.49 -19.12
C GLN A 176 18.12 -1.46 -18.39
N ALA A 177 16.86 -1.27 -18.80
CA ALA A 177 15.94 -0.39 -18.08
C ALA A 177 15.61 -0.92 -16.67
N SER A 178 15.49 -2.23 -16.49
CA SER A 178 15.39 -2.86 -15.16
C SER A 178 16.66 -2.63 -14.33
N ASP A 179 17.85 -2.79 -14.92
CA ASP A 179 19.12 -2.55 -14.23
C ASP A 179 19.27 -1.09 -13.78
N VAL A 180 18.90 -0.13 -14.64
CA VAL A 180 18.87 1.30 -14.30
C VAL A 180 17.91 1.59 -13.16
N THR A 181 16.73 0.98 -13.18
CA THR A 181 15.72 1.12 -12.12
C THR A 181 16.28 0.64 -10.78
N LEU A 182 16.90 -0.54 -10.76
CA LEU A 182 17.50 -1.11 -9.55
C LEU A 182 18.72 -0.34 -9.07
N SER A 183 19.58 0.11 -9.99
CA SER A 183 20.79 0.87 -9.68
C SER A 183 20.49 2.19 -8.99
N ASP A 184 19.40 2.85 -9.38
CA ASP A 184 18.95 4.11 -8.77
C ASP A 184 18.01 3.86 -7.57
N GLY A 185 17.78 2.60 -7.18
CA GLY A 185 16.97 2.20 -6.02
C GLY A 185 15.46 2.38 -6.20
N PHE A 186 14.98 2.49 -7.45
CA PHE A 186 13.56 2.58 -7.76
C PHE A 186 12.91 1.20 -7.78
N ASP A 187 11.60 1.19 -7.57
CA ASP A 187 10.74 0.03 -7.81
C ASP A 187 9.62 0.40 -8.80
N LEU A 188 8.84 -0.60 -9.24
CA LEU A 188 7.74 -0.40 -10.19
C LEU A 188 6.65 0.54 -9.66
N GLU A 189 6.49 0.69 -8.34
CA GLU A 189 5.51 1.61 -7.77
C GLU A 189 5.95 3.07 -7.97
N HIS A 190 7.23 3.38 -7.78
CA HIS A 190 7.80 4.69 -8.05
C HIS A 190 7.69 5.03 -9.55
N ILE A 191 8.13 4.12 -10.43
CA ILE A 191 8.07 4.33 -11.88
C ILE A 191 6.62 4.59 -12.34
N TYR A 192 5.67 3.83 -11.81
CA TYR A 192 4.27 4.02 -12.15
C TYR A 192 3.67 5.31 -11.61
N LYS A 193 4.08 5.77 -10.42
CA LYS A 193 3.62 7.05 -9.84
C LYS A 193 4.12 8.23 -10.64
N ASP A 194 5.40 8.21 -11.02
CA ASP A 194 6.06 9.34 -11.64
C ASP A 194 5.73 9.42 -13.14
N GLN A 195 5.38 8.29 -13.76
CA GLN A 195 5.12 8.15 -15.20
C GLN A 195 6.09 8.95 -16.08
N ASN A 196 7.38 8.87 -15.75
CA ASN A 196 8.40 9.72 -16.35
C ASN A 196 9.33 8.90 -17.28
N PRO A 197 9.01 8.78 -18.57
CA PRO A 197 9.89 8.10 -19.53
C PRO A 197 11.20 8.86 -19.75
N GLU A 198 11.25 10.18 -19.52
CA GLU A 198 12.45 11.00 -19.77
C GLU A 198 13.60 10.64 -18.81
N PHE A 199 13.29 10.10 -17.63
CA PHE A 199 14.30 9.55 -16.73
C PHE A 199 15.14 8.46 -17.42
N PHE A 200 14.47 7.51 -18.08
CA PHE A 200 15.14 6.42 -18.79
C PHE A 200 15.85 6.90 -20.05
N VAL A 201 15.27 7.87 -20.76
CA VAL A 201 15.92 8.50 -21.92
C VAL A 201 17.22 9.17 -21.51
N GLY A 202 17.24 9.90 -20.39
CA GLY A 202 18.45 10.50 -19.84
C GLY A 202 19.53 9.49 -19.45
N LYS A 203 19.16 8.23 -19.23
CA LYS A 203 20.06 7.10 -18.93
C LYS A 203 20.45 6.30 -20.18
N GLY A 204 20.09 6.78 -21.38
CA GLY A 204 20.44 6.18 -22.66
C GLY A 204 19.47 5.11 -23.18
N ILE A 205 18.31 4.93 -22.54
CA ILE A 205 17.25 4.04 -23.02
C ILE A 205 16.50 4.72 -24.17
N LYS A 206 16.19 3.97 -25.24
CA LYS A 206 15.45 4.51 -26.39
C LYS A 206 14.07 5.03 -25.95
N PRO A 207 13.59 6.20 -26.44
CA PRO A 207 12.32 6.80 -25.99
C PRO A 207 11.10 5.88 -26.11
N GLY A 208 11.03 5.05 -27.15
CA GLY A 208 9.93 4.08 -27.30
C GLY A 208 9.94 3.01 -26.20
N ILE A 209 11.12 2.48 -25.87
CA ILE A 209 11.31 1.49 -24.81
C ILE A 209 11.01 2.11 -23.44
N ALA A 210 11.48 3.33 -23.20
CA ALA A 210 11.19 4.08 -21.98
C ALA A 210 9.69 4.28 -21.76
N ARG A 211 8.92 4.63 -22.80
CA ARG A 211 7.45 4.74 -22.69
C ARG A 211 6.81 3.40 -22.39
N SER A 212 7.16 2.34 -23.13
CA SER A 212 6.62 1.00 -22.90
C SER A 212 6.92 0.49 -21.48
N PHE A 213 8.10 0.79 -20.95
CA PHE A 213 8.51 0.41 -19.59
C PHE A 213 7.70 1.13 -18.49
N VAL A 214 7.23 2.34 -18.75
CA VAL A 214 6.42 3.11 -17.80
C VAL A 214 4.95 2.73 -17.89
N GLU A 215 4.44 2.57 -19.11
CA GLU A 215 3.00 2.39 -19.38
C GLU A 215 2.51 0.97 -19.07
N ASN A 216 3.32 -0.06 -19.33
CA ASN A 216 2.88 -1.46 -19.30
C ASN A 216 2.96 -2.12 -17.92
N ILE A 217 3.30 -1.37 -16.86
CA ILE A 217 3.42 -1.91 -15.49
C ILE A 217 2.08 -2.49 -15.02
N ARG A 218 0.97 -1.83 -15.37
CA ARG A 218 -0.38 -2.30 -15.01
C ARG A 218 -0.71 -3.62 -15.72
N ASP A 219 -0.38 -3.73 -17.00
CA ASP A 219 -0.67 -4.92 -17.80
C ASP A 219 0.09 -6.14 -17.29
N TRP A 220 1.36 -5.94 -16.89
CA TRP A 220 2.14 -6.99 -16.23
C TRP A 220 1.49 -7.44 -14.92
N LEU A 221 1.03 -6.52 -14.06
CA LEU A 221 0.36 -6.90 -12.81
C LEU A 221 -0.95 -7.65 -13.04
N GLU A 222 -1.72 -7.30 -14.06
CA GLU A 222 -2.90 -8.06 -14.45
C GLU A 222 -2.53 -9.46 -14.94
N ASN A 223 -1.42 -9.60 -15.66
CA ASN A 223 -0.89 -10.89 -16.11
C ASN A 223 -0.41 -11.76 -14.93
N VAL A 224 0.36 -11.20 -14.00
CA VAL A 224 0.83 -11.92 -12.80
C VAL A 224 -0.35 -12.36 -11.93
N LYS A 225 -1.36 -11.51 -11.75
CA LYS A 225 -2.58 -11.89 -11.01
C LYS A 225 -3.37 -13.04 -11.67
N LYS A 226 -3.37 -13.12 -12.99
CA LYS A 226 -3.98 -14.25 -13.74
C LYS A 226 -3.13 -15.51 -13.68
N ALA A 227 -1.80 -15.36 -13.65
CA ALA A 227 -0.84 -16.44 -13.61
C ALA A 227 -0.64 -17.04 -12.20
N VAL A 228 -1.25 -16.47 -11.16
CA VAL A 228 -1.39 -17.09 -9.84
C VAL A 228 -2.77 -17.76 -9.73
N PRO A 229 -2.98 -18.98 -10.28
CA PRO A 229 -4.14 -19.77 -9.94
C PRO A 229 -3.96 -20.37 -8.54
N VAL A 230 -4.90 -20.02 -7.67
CA VAL A 230 -5.41 -20.80 -6.52
C VAL A 230 -4.57 -22.03 -6.15
N LEU A 231 -3.61 -21.85 -5.24
CA LEU A 231 -3.15 -22.91 -4.35
C LEU A 231 -3.82 -22.70 -2.98
N GLU A 232 -5.14 -22.69 -2.93
CA GLU A 232 -5.83 -23.10 -1.71
C GLU A 232 -6.02 -24.62 -1.81
N VAL A 233 -5.12 -25.30 -1.12
CA VAL A 233 -5.04 -26.76 -0.96
C VAL A 233 -6.25 -27.24 -0.15
N VAL A 234 -6.84 -28.33 -0.66
CA VAL A 234 -7.92 -29.18 -0.11
C VAL A 234 -7.60 -29.68 1.30
#